data_AF-A0AAD3RGU2-F1
#
_entry.id   AF-A0AAD3RGU2-F1
#
_cell.length_a   1.000
_cell.length_b   1.000
_cell.length_c   1.000
_cell.angle_alpha   90.00
_cell.angle_beta   90.00
_cell.angle_gamma   90.00
#
_symmetry.space_group_name_H-M   'P 1'
#
loop_
_entity.id
_entity.type
_entity.pdbx_description
1 polymer ?
#
loop_
_entity_poly.entity_id
_entity_poly.type
_entity_poly.pdbx_seq_one_letter_code
_entity_poly.pdbx_strand_id
1 'polypeptide(L)'
;VQNKHFHIKCFVCKVCGCELAQGGFFVRQGEYICTLDYQRLYGTRCFSCQDFIEGEVVSALGKTYHPRCFVCASCKQPFPAGDRVTFNGKECICQKCTQPLPANSPAPIQAVHNCCGCGKEFKNEQSLVALDKHWHLGCFKCKVCNKVLNAEYISKDGIPYCEMDYHAMF
;
A
#
# COMPACT_ATOMS: atom_id res chain seq x y z
N VAL A 1 -23.90 -34.40 -15.21
CA VAL A 1 -24.31 -33.03 -14.80
C VAL A 1 -25.68 -33.11 -14.15
N GLN A 2 -25.84 -32.72 -12.88
CA GLN A 2 -27.15 -32.77 -12.22
C GLN A 2 -27.97 -31.56 -12.64
N ASN A 3 -28.91 -31.78 -13.56
CA ASN A 3 -29.79 -30.76 -14.12
C ASN A 3 -30.95 -30.51 -13.13
N LYS A 4 -30.75 -29.59 -12.19
CA LYS A 4 -31.80 -29.15 -11.26
C LYS A 4 -32.38 -27.83 -11.76
N HIS A 5 -33.69 -27.83 -12.02
CA HIS A 5 -34.44 -26.67 -12.48
C HIS A 5 -35.09 -26.00 -11.27
N PHE A 6 -34.87 -24.72 -11.09
CA PHE A 6 -35.41 -23.94 -9.96
C PHE A 6 -36.34 -22.85 -10.49
N HIS A 7 -37.40 -22.55 -9.73
CA HIS A 7 -38.12 -21.30 -9.94
C HIS A 7 -37.16 -20.14 -9.62
N ILE A 8 -37.00 -19.20 -10.55
CA ILE A 8 -36.12 -18.02 -10.37
C ILE A 8 -36.37 -17.31 -9.04
N LYS A 9 -37.63 -17.20 -8.62
CA LYS A 9 -38.04 -16.55 -7.35
C LYS A 9 -37.65 -17.33 -6.08
N CYS A 10 -37.35 -18.62 -6.19
CA CYS A 10 -36.93 -19.46 -5.06
C CYS A 10 -35.40 -19.65 -5.03
N PHE A 11 -34.68 -19.19 -6.06
CA PHE A 11 -33.22 -19.23 -6.12
C PHE A 11 -32.64 -17.99 -5.45
N VAL A 12 -32.67 -18.00 -4.12
CA VAL A 12 -32.30 -16.86 -3.27
C VAL A 12 -31.18 -17.21 -2.30
N CYS A 13 -30.42 -16.20 -1.86
CA CYS A 13 -29.40 -16.37 -0.84
C CYS A 13 -30.04 -16.79 0.49
N LYS A 14 -29.53 -17.85 1.12
CA LYS A 14 -29.99 -18.29 2.44
C LYS A 14 -29.81 -17.22 3.53
N VAL A 15 -28.81 -16.35 3.39
CA VAL A 15 -28.40 -15.40 4.41
C VAL A 15 -29.18 -14.08 4.27
N CYS A 16 -29.08 -13.40 3.13
CA CYS A 16 -29.74 -12.11 2.91
C CYS A 16 -31.06 -12.19 2.10
N GLY A 17 -31.39 -13.32 1.49
CA GLY A 17 -32.61 -13.48 0.68
C GLY A 17 -32.55 -12.85 -0.72
N CYS A 18 -31.41 -12.31 -1.16
CA CYS A 18 -31.32 -11.70 -2.50
C CYS A 18 -31.47 -12.75 -3.61
N GLU A 19 -31.98 -12.33 -4.78
CA GLU A 19 -32.08 -13.18 -5.97
C GLU A 19 -30.68 -13.55 -6.50
N LEU A 20 -30.39 -14.84 -6.64
CA LEU A 20 -29.10 -15.34 -7.11
C LEU A 20 -29.03 -15.51 -8.63
N ALA A 21 -30.16 -15.38 -9.33
CA ALA A 21 -30.25 -15.63 -10.77
C ALA A 21 -29.38 -14.68 -11.63
N GLN A 22 -29.07 -13.48 -11.11
CA GLN A 22 -28.30 -12.46 -11.82
C GLN A 22 -26.86 -12.32 -11.33
N GLY A 23 -26.45 -13.07 -10.30
CA GLY A 23 -25.16 -12.91 -9.63
C GLY A 23 -24.41 -14.22 -9.40
N GLY A 24 -23.18 -14.11 -8.92
CA GLY A 24 -22.40 -15.26 -8.46
C GLY A 24 -22.97 -15.85 -7.17
N PHE A 25 -22.90 -17.17 -7.05
CA PHE A 25 -23.33 -17.90 -5.85
C PHE A 25 -22.39 -19.06 -5.54
N PHE A 26 -22.40 -19.48 -4.29
CA PHE A 26 -21.70 -20.65 -3.78
C PHE A 26 -22.70 -21.62 -3.18
N VAL A 27 -22.44 -22.92 -3.33
CA VAL A 27 -23.23 -23.99 -2.71
C VAL A 27 -22.43 -24.60 -1.58
N ARG A 28 -22.96 -24.56 -0.36
CA ARG A 28 -22.32 -25.16 0.82
C ARG A 28 -23.34 -25.92 1.64
N GLN A 29 -23.08 -27.21 1.85
CA GLN A 29 -23.99 -28.11 2.58
C GLN A 29 -25.43 -28.12 2.02
N GLY A 30 -25.60 -27.91 0.72
CA GLY A 30 -26.90 -27.86 0.05
C GLY A 30 -27.61 -26.50 0.08
N GLU A 31 -27.04 -25.50 0.76
CA GLU A 31 -27.57 -24.14 0.81
C GLU A 31 -26.90 -23.23 -0.23
N TYR A 32 -27.66 -22.29 -0.78
CA TYR A 32 -27.19 -21.31 -1.76
C TYR A 32 -26.88 -19.99 -1.08
N ILE A 33 -25.66 -19.47 -1.26
CA ILE A 33 -25.19 -18.25 -0.61
C ILE A 33 -24.62 -17.33 -1.69
N CYS A 34 -25.01 -16.05 -1.69
CA CYS A 34 -24.46 -15.08 -2.63
C CYS A 34 -22.96 -14.85 -2.36
N THR A 35 -22.21 -14.40 -3.37
CA THR A 35 -20.78 -14.10 -3.24
C THR A 35 -20.47 -13.20 -2.04
N LEU A 36 -21.29 -12.16 -1.81
CA LEU A 36 -21.08 -11.19 -0.74
C LEU A 36 -21.20 -11.83 0.66
N ASP A 37 -22.25 -12.61 0.89
CA ASP A 37 -22.45 -13.28 2.19
C ASP A 37 -21.49 -14.44 2.38
N TYR A 38 -21.13 -15.15 1.31
CA TYR A 38 -20.12 -16.19 1.36
C TYR A 38 -18.77 -15.61 1.80
N GLN A 39 -18.37 -14.47 1.21
CA GLN A 39 -17.16 -13.76 1.57
C GLN A 39 -17.23 -13.20 3.00
N ARG A 40 -18.38 -12.69 3.46
CA ARG A 40 -18.55 -12.23 4.85
C ARG A 40 -18.42 -13.36 5.87
N LEU A 41 -19.01 -14.52 5.60
CA LEU A 41 -19.03 -15.65 6.51
C LEU A 41 -17.74 -16.46 6.48
N TYR A 42 -17.12 -16.59 5.32
CA TYR A 42 -16.05 -17.56 5.06
C TYR A 42 -14.84 -16.99 4.32
N GLY A 43 -14.86 -15.71 3.96
CA GLY A 43 -13.77 -15.07 3.25
C GLY A 43 -12.54 -14.90 4.12
N THR A 44 -11.38 -15.17 3.53
CA THR A 44 -10.09 -14.93 4.16
C THR A 44 -9.73 -13.46 4.08
N ARG A 45 -9.36 -12.84 5.19
CA ARG A 45 -8.94 -11.44 5.23
C ARG A 45 -7.42 -11.31 5.15
N CYS A 46 -6.98 -10.27 4.46
CA CYS A 46 -5.59 -9.87 4.43
C CYS A 46 -5.19 -9.30 5.78
N PHE A 47 -4.12 -9.82 6.37
CA PHE A 47 -3.62 -9.36 7.67
C PHE A 47 -3.13 -7.90 7.61
N SER A 48 -2.66 -7.45 6.46
CA SER A 48 -2.17 -6.08 6.24
C SER A 48 -3.32 -5.08 6.04
N CYS A 49 -4.14 -5.21 5.00
CA CYS A 49 -5.18 -4.22 4.66
C CYS A 49 -6.57 -4.51 5.25
N GLN A 50 -6.79 -5.68 5.85
CA GLN A 50 -8.07 -6.13 6.42
C GLN A 50 -9.21 -6.38 5.41
N ASP A 51 -8.98 -6.15 4.11
CA ASP A 51 -9.91 -6.53 3.05
C ASP A 51 -9.87 -8.04 2.78
N PHE A 52 -10.94 -8.55 2.18
CA PHE A 52 -11.03 -9.92 1.73
C PHE A 52 -10.06 -10.19 0.56
N ILE A 53 -9.47 -11.38 0.57
CA ILE A 53 -8.60 -11.85 -0.51
C ILE A 53 -9.46 -12.59 -1.54
N GLU A 54 -9.44 -12.07 -2.76
CA GLU A 54 -10.02 -12.70 -3.93
C GLU A 54 -8.90 -13.32 -4.76
N GLY A 55 -9.02 -14.58 -5.15
CA GLY A 55 -8.02 -15.28 -5.97
C GLY A 55 -6.80 -15.76 -5.17
N GLU A 56 -5.61 -15.37 -5.61
CA GLU A 56 -4.33 -15.85 -5.08
C GLU A 56 -4.04 -15.32 -3.67
N VAL A 57 -3.47 -16.18 -2.83
CA VAL A 57 -3.12 -15.87 -1.44
C VAL A 57 -1.65 -16.17 -1.17
N VAL A 58 -1.01 -15.28 -0.41
CA VAL A 58 0.30 -15.54 0.19
C VAL A 58 0.10 -15.88 1.66
N SER A 59 0.62 -17.03 2.08
CA SER A 59 0.60 -17.48 3.48
C SER A 59 2.00 -17.41 4.08
N ALA A 60 2.16 -16.66 5.17
CA ALA A 60 3.42 -16.54 5.89
C ALA A 60 3.15 -16.46 7.41
N LEU A 61 3.87 -17.27 8.20
CA LEU A 61 3.73 -17.35 9.67
C LEU A 61 2.27 -17.49 10.16
N GLY A 62 1.46 -18.29 9.46
CA GLY A 62 0.05 -18.48 9.80
C GLY A 62 -0.84 -17.25 9.55
N LYS A 63 -0.34 -16.24 8.83
CA LYS A 63 -1.09 -15.07 8.36
C LYS A 63 -1.23 -15.13 6.85
N THR A 64 -2.31 -14.55 6.36
CA THR A 64 -2.67 -14.50 4.93
C THR A 64 -2.63 -13.06 4.43
N TYR A 65 -2.10 -12.87 3.23
CA TYR A 65 -1.90 -11.57 2.61
C TYR A 65 -2.31 -11.62 1.14
N HIS A 66 -2.77 -10.50 0.59
CA HIS A 66 -2.73 -10.32 -0.87
C HIS A 66 -1.27 -10.31 -1.34
N PRO A 67 -0.97 -10.80 -2.55
CA PRO A 67 0.37 -10.67 -3.15
C PRO A 67 0.89 -9.21 -3.13
N ARG A 68 0.02 -8.24 -3.44
CA ARG A 68 0.34 -6.80 -3.38
C ARG A 68 0.58 -6.25 -1.97
N CYS A 69 0.07 -6.94 -0.95
CA CYS A 69 0.17 -6.52 0.45
C CYS A 69 1.34 -7.17 1.17
N PHE A 70 1.90 -8.25 0.62
CA PHE A 70 3.09 -8.91 1.12
C PHE A 70 4.35 -8.29 0.49
N VAL A 71 4.64 -7.06 0.90
CA VAL A 71 5.78 -6.26 0.44
C VAL A 71 6.53 -5.65 1.62
N CYS A 72 7.79 -5.26 1.43
CA CYS A 72 8.57 -4.59 2.47
C CYS A 72 7.94 -3.25 2.86
N ALA A 73 7.66 -3.02 4.14
CA ALA A 73 7.04 -1.77 4.59
C ALA A 73 7.96 -0.56 4.38
N SER A 74 9.29 -0.77 4.37
CA SER A 74 10.29 0.27 4.12
C SER A 74 10.47 0.57 2.62
N CYS A 75 10.84 -0.43 1.80
CA CYS A 75 11.17 -0.20 0.38
C CYS A 75 10.04 -0.51 -0.62
N LYS A 76 8.90 -1.02 -0.13
CA LYS A 76 7.70 -1.39 -0.92
C LYS A 76 7.93 -2.46 -2.00
N GLN A 77 9.08 -3.14 -2.00
CA GLN A 77 9.38 -4.24 -2.92
C GLN A 77 8.78 -5.58 -2.43
N PRO A 78 8.36 -6.46 -3.36
CA PRO A 78 7.96 -7.83 -3.02
C PRO A 78 9.15 -8.64 -2.51
N PHE A 79 8.85 -9.69 -1.74
CA PHE A 79 9.86 -10.59 -1.20
C PHE A 79 10.17 -11.70 -2.22
N PRO A 80 11.44 -11.86 -2.66
CA PRO A 80 11.84 -12.99 -3.49
C PRO A 80 11.60 -14.33 -2.78
N ALA A 81 11.35 -15.38 -3.57
CA ALA A 81 11.24 -16.73 -3.03
C ALA A 81 12.53 -17.13 -2.32
N GLY A 82 12.44 -17.55 -1.06
CA GLY A 82 13.57 -17.98 -0.24
C GLY A 82 14.24 -16.88 0.59
N ASP A 83 13.86 -15.61 0.41
CA ASP A 83 14.42 -14.51 1.22
C ASP A 83 13.86 -14.49 2.65
N ARG A 84 14.70 -14.05 3.59
CA ARG A 84 14.29 -13.85 4.98
C ARG A 84 13.42 -12.59 5.09
N VAL A 85 12.28 -12.75 5.75
CA VAL A 85 11.34 -11.67 6.06
C VAL A 85 11.25 -11.50 7.56
N THR A 86 11.44 -10.27 8.02
CA THR A 86 11.29 -9.90 9.42
C THR A 86 9.90 -9.29 9.63
N PHE A 87 9.19 -9.71 10.66
CA PHE A 87 7.84 -9.24 10.95
C PHE A 87 7.86 -8.35 12.19
N ASN A 88 7.48 -7.08 12.04
CA ASN A 88 7.32 -6.12 13.13
C ASN A 88 5.83 -5.80 13.30
N GLY A 89 5.11 -6.66 14.02
CA GLY A 89 3.64 -6.58 14.11
C GLY A 89 2.96 -6.90 12.77
N LYS A 90 2.34 -5.89 12.15
CA LYS A 90 1.70 -6.02 10.81
C LYS A 90 2.67 -5.75 9.66
N GLU A 91 3.81 -5.14 9.94
CA GLU A 91 4.76 -4.72 8.92
C GLU A 91 5.76 -5.85 8.63
N CYS A 92 5.96 -6.11 7.34
CA CYS A 92 6.96 -7.06 6.87
C CYS A 92 8.16 -6.27 6.37
N ILE A 93 9.38 -6.60 6.79
CA ILE A 93 10.62 -5.91 6.43
C ILE A 93 11.56 -6.91 5.77
N CYS A 94 12.16 -6.53 4.63
CA CYS A 94 13.09 -7.42 3.93
C CYS A 94 14.44 -7.45 4.63
N GLN A 95 15.21 -8.51 4.40
CA GLN A 95 16.55 -8.68 4.98
C GLN A 95 17.44 -7.43 4.79
N LYS A 96 17.36 -6.79 3.62
CA LYS A 96 18.14 -5.58 3.28
C LYS A 96 17.76 -4.37 4.15
N CYS A 97 16.49 -4.27 4.54
CA CYS A 97 15.98 -3.18 5.38
C CYS A 97 16.10 -3.46 6.89
N THR A 98 16.45 -4.69 7.29
CA THR A 98 16.63 -5.06 8.70
C THR A 98 18.07 -5.00 9.21
N GLN A 99 19.07 -4.92 8.34
CA GLN A 99 20.47 -4.86 8.81
C GLN A 99 20.80 -3.45 9.32
N PRO A 100 21.28 -3.30 10.57
CA PRO A 100 21.94 -2.06 10.98
C PRO A 100 23.21 -1.89 10.15
N LEU A 101 23.41 -0.69 9.61
CA LEU A 101 24.59 -0.35 8.83
C LEU A 101 25.87 -0.71 9.64
N PRO A 102 26.86 -1.41 9.06
CA PRO A 102 28.11 -1.67 9.76
C PRO A 102 28.80 -0.34 10.13
N ALA A 103 29.10 -0.18 11.43
CA ALA A 103 29.59 1.05 12.04
C ALA A 103 31.01 1.49 11.60
N ASN A 104 31.60 0.87 10.57
CA ASN A 104 32.95 1.19 10.10
C ASN A 104 33.15 0.99 8.58
N SER A 105 32.11 1.26 7.80
CA SER A 105 32.21 1.40 6.34
C SER A 105 31.56 2.74 5.95
N PRO A 106 32.08 3.47 4.95
CA PRO A 106 31.42 4.69 4.50
C PRO A 106 29.97 4.34 4.16
N ALA A 107 29.04 5.00 4.86
CA ALA A 107 27.63 4.65 4.89
C ALA A 107 27.06 4.36 3.49
N PRO A 108 26.29 3.27 3.26
CA PRO A 108 25.49 3.15 2.06
C PRO A 108 24.32 4.12 2.13
N ILE A 109 24.44 5.18 1.35
CA ILE A 109 23.43 6.19 1.04
C ILE A 109 22.29 5.50 0.26
N GLN A 110 21.32 4.89 0.92
CA GLN A 110 20.23 4.21 0.19
C GLN A 110 18.85 4.36 0.86
N ALA A 111 18.47 5.59 1.22
CA ALA A 111 17.08 5.98 1.47
C ALA A 111 16.65 7.25 0.71
N VAL A 112 17.45 7.72 -0.25
CA VAL A 112 17.26 9.06 -0.83
C VAL A 112 17.43 9.09 -2.34
N HIS A 113 17.19 7.98 -3.05
CA HIS A 113 17.66 7.91 -4.45
C HIS A 113 17.09 8.96 -5.37
N ASN A 114 15.91 9.56 -5.12
CA ASN A 114 15.33 10.56 -6.01
C ASN A 114 14.85 11.82 -5.30
N CYS A 115 15.13 12.97 -5.89
CA CYS A 115 14.61 14.26 -5.44
C CYS A 115 13.10 14.38 -5.68
N CYS A 116 12.32 14.73 -4.66
CA CYS A 116 10.85 14.89 -4.77
C CYS A 116 10.42 15.95 -5.80
N GLY A 117 11.23 17.00 -6.02
CA GLY A 117 10.90 18.07 -6.97
C GLY A 117 11.15 17.72 -8.44
N CYS A 118 12.15 16.90 -8.77
CA CYS A 118 12.54 16.62 -10.16
C CYS A 118 12.59 15.14 -10.53
N GLY A 119 12.42 14.23 -9.56
CA GLY A 119 12.47 12.78 -9.73
C GLY A 119 13.85 12.21 -10.03
N LYS A 120 14.90 13.04 -10.13
CA LYS A 120 16.26 12.61 -10.51
C LYS A 120 17.08 12.18 -9.30
N GLU A 121 18.08 11.36 -9.59
CA GLU A 121 19.05 10.89 -8.60
C GLU A 121 20.04 11.94 -8.14
N PHE A 122 20.43 11.88 -6.87
CA PHE A 122 21.47 12.73 -6.30
C PHE A 122 22.85 12.22 -6.72
N LYS A 123 23.48 12.87 -7.70
CA LYS A 123 24.81 12.53 -8.23
C LYS A 123 25.92 13.10 -7.34
N ASN A 124 25.93 12.78 -6.05
CA ASN A 124 26.82 13.31 -5.02
C ASN A 124 26.59 14.81 -4.67
N GLU A 125 25.40 15.33 -4.92
CA GLU A 125 25.02 16.69 -4.55
C GLU A 125 24.44 16.76 -3.13
N GLN A 126 24.62 17.88 -2.44
CA GLN A 126 23.96 18.13 -1.15
C GLN A 126 22.43 18.08 -1.31
N SER A 127 21.77 17.36 -0.42
CA SER A 127 20.30 17.24 -0.40
C SER A 127 19.72 18.04 0.76
N LEU A 128 18.59 18.69 0.53
CA LEU A 128 17.75 19.33 1.54
C LEU A 128 16.71 18.32 2.02
N VAL A 129 16.55 18.21 3.35
CA VAL A 129 15.46 17.44 3.97
C VAL A 129 14.36 18.42 4.39
N ALA A 130 13.18 18.27 3.80
CA ALA A 130 12.01 19.08 4.11
C ALA A 130 10.73 18.28 3.81
N LEU A 131 9.68 18.44 4.61
CA LEU A 131 8.40 17.71 4.46
C LEU A 131 8.57 16.18 4.46
N ASP A 132 9.48 15.67 5.30
CA ASP A 132 9.85 14.24 5.38
C ASP A 132 10.31 13.67 4.03
N LYS A 133 10.86 14.51 3.14
CA LYS A 133 11.33 14.17 1.79
C LYS A 133 12.68 14.81 1.48
N HIS A 134 13.36 14.27 0.48
CA HIS A 134 14.64 14.78 -0.02
C HIS A 134 14.45 15.60 -1.30
N TRP A 135 15.16 16.72 -1.37
CA TRP A 135 15.10 17.67 -2.48
C TRP A 135 16.53 18.08 -2.85
N HIS A 136 16.79 18.35 -4.13
CA HIS A 136 17.93 19.19 -4.47
C HIS A 136 17.70 20.57 -3.88
N LEU A 137 18.78 21.27 -3.49
CA LEU A 137 18.71 22.65 -3.01
C LEU A 137 17.96 23.55 -4.00
N GLY A 138 18.14 23.32 -5.30
CA GLY A 138 17.43 24.03 -6.35
C GLY A 138 16.05 23.49 -6.70
N CYS A 139 15.56 22.41 -6.08
CA CYS A 139 14.25 21.80 -6.39
C CYS A 139 13.19 22.04 -5.32
N PHE A 140 13.57 22.47 -4.12
CA PHE A 140 12.61 22.87 -3.10
C PHE A 140 12.15 24.30 -3.38
N LYS A 141 10.99 24.44 -4.02
CA LYS A 141 10.48 25.72 -4.55
C LYS A 141 9.03 25.93 -4.16
N CYS A 142 8.65 27.20 -3.99
CA CYS A 142 7.25 27.57 -3.84
C CYS A 142 6.44 27.06 -5.04
N LYS A 143 5.32 26.39 -4.76
CA LYS A 143 4.41 25.87 -5.80
C LYS A 143 3.86 26.95 -6.74
N VAL A 144 3.80 28.19 -6.28
CA VAL A 144 3.17 29.32 -6.97
C VAL A 144 4.21 30.10 -7.77
N CYS A 145 5.13 30.79 -7.11
CA CYS A 145 6.13 31.62 -7.78
C CYS A 145 7.41 30.88 -8.25
N ASN A 146 7.58 29.60 -7.93
CA ASN A 146 8.80 28.81 -8.19
C ASN A 146 10.09 29.35 -7.53
N LYS A 147 9.99 30.29 -6.58
CA LYS A 147 11.13 30.75 -5.78
C LYS A 147 11.70 29.58 -4.98
N VAL A 148 13.02 29.41 -5.03
CA VAL A 148 13.73 28.42 -4.19
C VAL A 148 13.57 28.81 -2.71
N LEU A 149 13.18 27.84 -1.90
CA LEU A 149 12.95 27.99 -0.47
C LEU A 149 14.15 27.40 0.27
N ASN A 150 14.75 28.16 1.19
CA ASN A 150 15.99 27.77 1.87
C ASN A 150 15.93 27.88 3.41
N ALA A 151 14.97 28.62 3.95
CA ALA A 151 14.80 28.80 5.39
C ALA A 151 13.31 28.83 5.77
N GLU A 152 12.63 29.95 5.50
CA GLU A 152 11.24 30.15 5.87
C GLU A 152 10.31 29.72 4.74
N TYR A 153 9.47 28.72 5.02
CA TYR A 153 8.42 28.25 4.13
C TYR A 153 7.21 27.84 4.94
N ILE A 154 6.04 27.88 4.29
CA ILE A 154 4.79 27.38 4.87
C ILE A 154 4.37 26.15 4.08
N SER A 155 3.97 25.09 4.79
CA SER A 155 3.53 23.84 4.18
C SER A 155 2.04 23.64 4.33
N LYS A 156 1.37 23.27 3.23
CA LYS A 156 -0.03 22.83 3.24
C LYS A 156 -0.18 21.59 2.38
N ASP A 157 -0.73 20.52 2.96
CA ASP A 157 -0.92 19.22 2.31
C ASP A 157 0.36 18.65 1.67
N GLY A 158 1.52 18.89 2.30
CA GLY A 158 2.82 18.45 1.78
C GLY A 158 3.33 19.25 0.58
N ILE A 159 2.74 20.43 0.30
CA ILE A 159 3.18 21.36 -0.74
C ILE A 159 3.85 22.58 -0.07
N PRO A 160 5.08 22.95 -0.48
CA PRO A 160 5.76 24.11 0.06
C PRO A 160 5.36 25.42 -0.65
N TYR A 161 5.13 26.46 0.15
CA TYR A 161 4.79 27.82 -0.27
C TYR A 161 5.75 28.83 0.38
N CYS A 162 6.01 29.96 -0.29
CA CYS A 162 6.56 31.11 0.40
C CYS A 162 5.45 31.80 1.21
N GLU A 163 5.82 32.56 2.24
CA GLU A 163 4.88 33.27 3.11
C GLU A 163 3.91 34.16 2.30
N MET A 164 4.44 34.94 1.37
CA MET A 164 3.66 35.86 0.54
C MET A 164 2.61 35.14 -0.32
N ASP A 165 2.99 34.07 -1.02
CA ASP A 165 2.06 33.31 -1.86
C ASP A 165 1.07 32.49 -1.02
N TYR A 166 1.48 32.06 0.18
CA TYR A 166 0.59 31.34 1.09
C TYR A 166 -0.54 32.26 1.58
N HIS A 167 -0.23 33.45 2.09
CA HIS A 167 -1.22 34.43 2.54
C HIS A 167 -2.06 35.03 1.40
N ALA A 168 -1.52 35.07 0.17
CA ALA A 168 -2.29 35.50 -0.99
C ALA A 168 -3.34 34.46 -1.42
N MET A 169 -3.14 33.18 -1.10
CA MET A 169 -4.02 32.08 -1.52
C MET A 169 -4.96 31.57 -0.43
N PHE A 170 -4.63 31.73 0.85
CA PHE A 170 -5.32 31.13 2.00
C PHE A 170 -5.43 32.11 3.17
#